data_AF-A0A926BNK3-F1
#
_entry.id   AF-A0A926BNK3-F1
#
_cell.length_a   1.000
_cell.length_b   1.000
_cell.length_c   1.000
_cell.angle_alpha   90.00
_cell.angle_beta   90.00
_cell.angle_gamma   90.00
#
_symmetry.space_group_name_H-M   'P 1'
#
loop_
_entity.id
_entity.type
_entity.pdbx_description
1 polymer ?
#
loop_
_entity_poly.entity_id
_entity_poly.type
_entity_poly.pdbx_seq_one_letter_code
_entity_poly.pdbx_strand_id
1 'polypeptide(L)'
;APPGPPATATKPGAEPKAGNVAPMMGGGDPMAPVTPTPELDAAIAKAEAGTDKKAIAVAYAKRGYARMTDDNAGQRVKYRVALDDFRAALKNDPANKEAKQYKATIEEIYTSMGRPVPGTEPPGPAK
;
A
#
# COMPACT_ATOMS: atom_id res chain seq x y z
N ALA A 1 -23.83 -28.67 46.42
CA ALA A 1 -24.84 -28.04 45.56
C ALA A 1 -24.39 -26.62 45.22
N PRO A 2 -24.49 -26.18 43.95
CA PRO A 2 -23.72 -25.07 43.35
C PRO A 2 -24.52 -23.75 43.32
N PRO A 3 -23.92 -22.62 42.89
CA PRO A 3 -23.77 -22.27 41.46
C PRO A 3 -22.28 -21.94 41.12
N GLY A 4 -21.68 -22.36 40.01
CA GLY A 4 -22.03 -22.02 38.62
C GLY A 4 -21.18 -20.80 38.17
N PRO A 5 -20.29 -20.90 37.17
CA PRO A 5 -19.26 -19.89 36.86
C PRO A 5 -19.82 -18.69 36.08
N PRO A 6 -19.25 -17.46 36.19
CA PRO A 6 -19.47 -16.46 35.17
C PRO A 6 -18.61 -16.79 33.95
N ALA A 7 -19.29 -17.19 32.89
CA ALA A 7 -18.78 -17.21 31.53
C ALA A 7 -18.23 -15.83 31.15
N THR A 8 -16.94 -15.72 30.84
CA THR A 8 -16.45 -14.63 29.98
C THR A 8 -16.81 -14.98 28.54
N ALA A 9 -18.08 -14.67 28.21
CA ALA A 9 -18.54 -14.57 26.84
C ALA A 9 -18.01 -13.26 26.24
N THR A 10 -16.85 -13.31 25.60
CA THR A 10 -16.44 -12.22 24.69
C THR A 10 -16.84 -12.63 23.29
N LYS A 11 -18.10 -12.37 22.94
CA LYS A 11 -18.54 -12.39 21.53
C LYS A 11 -18.08 -11.10 20.82
N PRO A 12 -17.86 -11.19 19.50
CA PRO A 12 -17.05 -10.27 18.72
C PRO A 12 -17.86 -9.03 18.35
N GLY A 13 -17.26 -7.86 18.55
CA GLY A 13 -17.89 -6.59 18.22
C GLY A 13 -16.84 -5.52 18.04
N ALA A 14 -16.41 -5.34 16.79
CA ALA A 14 -16.16 -4.04 16.18
C ALA A 14 -15.61 -4.27 14.77
N GLU A 15 -16.51 -4.26 13.79
CA GLU A 15 -16.17 -3.84 12.43
C GLU A 15 -15.39 -2.52 12.50
N PRO A 16 -14.19 -2.40 11.91
CA PRO A 16 -13.61 -1.09 11.69
C PRO A 16 -14.28 -0.49 10.46
N LYS A 17 -15.09 0.53 10.73
CA LYS A 17 -15.47 1.58 9.77
C LYS A 17 -14.26 1.98 8.92
N ALA A 18 -14.51 2.11 7.63
CA ALA A 18 -13.62 2.69 6.63
C ALA A 18 -12.91 3.95 7.16
N GLY A 19 -11.58 3.95 7.15
CA GLY A 19 -10.74 5.10 7.54
C GLY A 19 -9.52 4.77 8.37
N ASN A 20 -9.50 3.61 9.05
CA ASN A 20 -8.33 3.15 9.80
C ASN A 20 -7.39 2.34 8.89
N VAL A 21 -6.40 3.00 8.28
CA VAL A 21 -5.17 2.29 7.92
C VAL A 21 -4.50 1.88 9.23
N ALA A 22 -4.66 0.61 9.61
CA ALA A 22 -3.95 0.03 10.74
C ALA A 22 -2.46 0.42 10.64
N PRO A 23 -1.76 0.65 11.77
CA PRO A 23 -0.31 0.83 11.70
C PRO A 23 0.22 -0.45 11.06
N MET A 24 0.69 -0.35 9.83
CA MET A 24 1.29 -1.46 9.10
C MET A 24 2.53 -1.87 9.88
N MET A 25 2.33 -2.78 10.83
CA MET A 25 3.32 -3.34 11.73
C MET A 25 4.17 -4.34 10.94
N GLY A 26 4.78 -3.85 9.85
CA GLY A 26 5.65 -4.64 8.98
C GLY A 26 7.01 -4.77 9.64
N GLY A 27 7.11 -5.74 10.54
CA GLY A 27 8.36 -6.22 11.15
C GLY A 27 9.15 -7.15 10.24
N GLY A 28 9.11 -6.91 8.92
CA GLY A 28 9.94 -7.61 7.94
C GLY A 28 11.39 -7.10 7.98
N ASP A 29 12.30 -7.89 7.41
CA ASP A 29 13.72 -7.58 7.38
C ASP A 29 13.96 -6.24 6.68
N PRO A 30 14.71 -5.29 7.30
CA PRO A 30 14.85 -3.92 6.82
C PRO A 30 15.52 -3.80 5.43
N MET A 31 16.15 -4.88 4.96
CA MET A 31 16.82 -5.00 3.67
C MET A 31 16.28 -6.14 2.80
N ALA A 32 15.30 -6.92 3.29
CA ALA A 32 14.74 -7.99 2.46
C ALA A 32 14.04 -7.39 1.23
N PRO A 33 14.18 -8.05 0.07
CA PRO A 33 13.40 -7.69 -1.09
C PRO A 33 11.91 -7.93 -0.82
N VAL A 34 11.05 -7.15 -1.48
CA VAL A 34 9.62 -7.45 -1.51
C VAL A 34 9.39 -8.83 -2.11
N THR A 35 8.33 -9.50 -1.66
CA THR A 35 7.91 -10.78 -2.23
C THR A 35 7.66 -10.59 -3.73
N PRO A 36 8.23 -11.45 -4.58
CA PRO A 36 7.96 -11.41 -6.02
C PRO A 36 6.45 -11.60 -6.26
N THR A 37 5.89 -10.78 -7.14
CA THR A 37 4.46 -10.81 -7.49
C THR A 37 4.28 -11.19 -8.97
N PRO A 38 4.71 -12.39 -9.40
CA PRO A 38 4.77 -12.75 -10.82
C PRO A 38 3.39 -12.67 -11.51
N GLU A 39 2.31 -12.95 -10.80
CA GLU A 39 0.95 -12.83 -11.31
C GLU A 39 0.57 -11.37 -11.62
N LEU A 40 0.97 -10.44 -10.75
CA LEU A 40 0.72 -9.01 -10.96
C LEU A 40 1.66 -8.43 -12.02
N ASP A 41 2.91 -8.90 -12.07
CA ASP A 41 3.87 -8.53 -13.11
C ASP A 41 3.38 -8.97 -14.50
N ALA A 42 2.85 -10.19 -14.61
CA ALA A 42 2.22 -10.69 -15.83
C ALA A 42 0.95 -9.89 -16.19
N ALA A 43 0.13 -9.52 -15.19
CA ALA A 43 -1.06 -8.68 -15.41
C ALA A 43 -0.69 -7.29 -15.93
N ILE A 44 0.39 -6.68 -15.42
CA ILE A 44 0.92 -5.41 -15.91
C ILE A 44 1.39 -5.57 -17.35
N ALA A 45 2.24 -6.57 -17.66
CA ALA A 45 2.73 -6.78 -19.02
C ALA A 45 1.59 -6.99 -20.02
N LYS A 46 0.53 -7.72 -19.61
CA LYS A 46 -0.66 -7.94 -20.43
C LYS A 46 -1.49 -6.67 -20.61
N ALA A 47 -1.59 -5.84 -19.58
CA ALA A 47 -2.26 -4.55 -19.66
C ALA A 47 -1.46 -3.57 -20.55
N GLU A 48 -0.13 -3.56 -20.45
CA GLU A 48 0.76 -2.74 -21.28
C GLU A 48 0.66 -3.13 -22.76
N ALA A 49 0.47 -4.41 -23.06
CA ALA A 49 0.19 -4.89 -24.42
C ALA A 49 -1.19 -4.43 -24.95
N GLY A 50 -2.15 -4.18 -24.06
CA GLY A 50 -3.54 -3.83 -24.41
C GLY A 50 -3.76 -2.35 -24.75
N THR A 51 -2.77 -1.46 -24.58
CA THR A 51 -2.88 0.00 -24.78
C THR A 51 -3.84 0.73 -23.84
N ASP A 52 -4.67 0.01 -23.07
CA ASP A 52 -5.61 0.56 -22.09
C ASP A 52 -4.89 1.14 -20.86
N LYS A 53 -4.61 2.45 -20.91
CA LYS A 53 -3.94 3.17 -19.82
C LYS A 53 -4.62 3.00 -18.46
N LYS A 54 -5.96 2.92 -18.43
CA LYS A 54 -6.69 2.63 -17.19
C LYS A 54 -6.41 1.24 -16.65
N ALA A 55 -6.38 0.23 -17.51
CA ALA A 55 -6.05 -1.14 -17.12
C ALA A 55 -4.59 -1.23 -16.63
N ILE A 56 -3.67 -0.56 -17.32
CA ILE A 56 -2.26 -0.43 -16.92
C ILE A 56 -2.18 0.20 -15.53
N ALA A 57 -2.89 1.31 -15.31
CA ALA A 57 -2.89 1.99 -14.02
C ALA A 57 -3.45 1.14 -12.88
N VAL A 58 -4.55 0.43 -13.11
CA VAL A 58 -5.14 -0.49 -12.13
C VAL A 58 -4.17 -1.64 -11.82
N ALA A 59 -3.48 -2.19 -12.82
CA ALA A 59 -2.51 -3.25 -12.63
C ALA A 59 -1.31 -2.79 -11.76
N TYR A 60 -0.77 -1.60 -12.05
CA TYR A 60 0.28 -1.00 -11.22
C TYR A 60 -0.22 -0.70 -9.79
N ALA A 61 -1.41 -0.13 -9.63
CA ALA A 61 -1.97 0.16 -8.30
C ALA A 61 -2.13 -1.12 -7.45
N LYS A 62 -2.59 -2.22 -8.06
CA LYS A 62 -2.68 -3.52 -7.38
C LYS A 62 -1.32 -4.05 -6.93
N ARG A 63 -0.29 -3.94 -7.79
CA ARG A 63 1.08 -4.33 -7.43
C ARG A 63 1.65 -3.47 -6.32
N GLY A 64 1.45 -2.15 -6.40
CA GLY A 64 1.86 -1.21 -5.38
C GLY A 64 1.22 -1.53 -4.02
N TYR A 65 -0.08 -1.86 -4.00
CA TYR A 65 -0.77 -2.27 -2.80
C TYR A 65 -0.22 -3.58 -2.22
N ALA A 66 -0.05 -4.61 -3.05
CA ALA A 66 0.50 -5.90 -2.60
C ALA A 66 1.90 -5.74 -1.97
N ARG A 67 2.74 -4.88 -2.57
CA ARG A 67 4.06 -4.55 -2.02
C ARG A 67 3.95 -3.71 -0.74
N MET A 68 3.04 -2.74 -0.68
CA MET A 68 2.81 -1.94 0.54
C MET A 68 2.39 -2.81 1.74
N THR A 69 1.58 -3.83 1.50
CA THR A 69 1.13 -4.81 2.50
C THR A 69 2.10 -5.98 2.70
N ASP A 70 3.26 -5.97 2.04
CA ASP A 70 4.23 -7.06 2.16
C ASP A 70 4.82 -7.11 3.58
N ASP A 71 4.77 -8.28 4.21
CA ASP A 71 5.28 -8.51 5.57
C ASP A 71 6.73 -9.00 5.58
N ASN A 72 7.26 -9.41 4.44
CA ASN A 72 8.63 -9.91 4.30
C ASN A 72 9.65 -8.75 4.29
N ALA A 73 9.33 -7.69 3.54
CA ALA A 73 10.18 -6.53 3.40
C ALA A 73 9.91 -5.48 4.49
N GLY A 74 10.99 -4.91 5.03
CA GLY A 74 10.89 -3.78 5.93
C GLY A 74 10.25 -2.57 5.26
N GLN A 75 9.60 -1.74 6.09
CA GLN A 75 8.84 -0.55 5.68
C GLN A 75 9.55 0.30 4.62
N ARG A 76 10.84 0.58 4.80
CA ARG A 76 11.62 1.37 3.84
C ARG A 76 11.67 0.76 2.44
N VAL A 77 11.90 -0.54 2.34
CA VAL A 77 12.04 -1.22 1.04
C VAL A 77 10.68 -1.26 0.36
N LYS A 78 9.67 -1.75 1.07
CA LYS A 78 8.34 -1.98 0.52
C LYS A 78 7.62 -0.69 0.11
N TYR A 79 7.71 0.35 0.94
CA TYR A 79 7.10 1.65 0.63
C TYR A 79 7.79 2.36 -0.52
N ARG A 80 9.11 2.21 -0.67
CA ARG A 80 9.82 2.79 -1.81
C ARG A 80 9.35 2.17 -3.12
N VAL A 81 9.33 0.85 -3.22
CA VAL A 81 8.91 0.19 -4.47
C VAL A 81 7.42 0.34 -4.74
N ALA A 82 6.58 0.39 -3.70
CA ALA A 82 5.15 0.66 -3.84
C ALA A 82 4.87 2.09 -4.34
N LEU A 83 5.65 3.09 -3.90
CA LEU A 83 5.54 4.45 -4.44
C LEU A 83 5.82 4.51 -5.94
N ASP A 84 6.82 3.79 -6.42
CA ASP A 84 7.14 3.76 -7.84
C ASP A 84 5.99 3.15 -8.66
N ASP A 85 5.32 2.12 -8.12
CA ASP A 85 4.11 1.55 -8.72
C ASP A 85 2.94 2.53 -8.74
N PHE A 86 2.66 3.20 -7.62
CA PHE A 86 1.57 4.19 -7.60
C PHE A 86 1.85 5.38 -8.51
N ARG A 87 3.11 5.79 -8.67
CA ARG A 87 3.51 6.80 -9.67
C ARG A 87 3.28 6.31 -11.09
N ALA A 88 3.66 5.07 -11.40
CA ALA A 88 3.39 4.47 -12.70
C ALA A 88 1.88 4.38 -12.97
N ALA A 89 1.09 4.06 -11.95
CA ALA A 89 -0.37 4.08 -12.04
C ALA A 89 -0.90 5.48 -12.38
N LEU A 90 -0.46 6.52 -11.65
CA LEU A 90 -0.90 7.90 -11.87
C LEU A 90 -0.39 8.51 -13.19
N LYS A 91 0.75 8.03 -13.70
CA LYS A 91 1.27 8.41 -15.03
C LYS A 91 0.35 7.92 -16.16
N ASN A 92 -0.27 6.76 -15.98
CA ASN A 92 -1.18 6.17 -16.95
C ASN A 92 -2.63 6.65 -16.75
N ASP A 93 -3.10 6.72 -15.51
CA ASP A 93 -4.40 7.24 -15.12
C ASP A 93 -4.27 8.23 -13.93
N PRO A 94 -4.16 9.54 -14.20
CA PRO A 94 -4.09 10.54 -13.14
C PRO A 94 -5.40 10.70 -12.37
N ALA A 95 -6.49 10.06 -12.78
CA ALA A 95 -7.75 10.03 -12.03
C ALA A 95 -7.86 8.83 -11.07
N ASN A 96 -6.87 7.93 -11.06
CA ASN A 96 -6.88 6.74 -10.20
C ASN A 96 -6.84 7.13 -8.71
N LYS A 97 -7.99 7.01 -8.05
CA LYS A 97 -8.16 7.42 -6.65
C LYS A 97 -7.37 6.54 -5.68
N GLU A 98 -7.32 5.23 -5.92
CA GLU A 98 -6.55 4.30 -5.09
C GLU A 98 -5.06 4.65 -5.11
N ALA A 99 -4.48 4.85 -6.30
CA ALA A 99 -3.08 5.20 -6.41
C ALA A 99 -2.74 6.54 -5.72
N LYS A 100 -3.63 7.54 -5.79
CA LYS A 100 -3.45 8.80 -5.05
C LYS A 100 -3.49 8.59 -3.54
N GLN A 101 -4.49 7.84 -3.07
CA GLN A 101 -4.70 7.59 -1.65
C GLN A 101 -3.50 6.84 -1.05
N TYR A 102 -3.12 5.70 -1.65
CA TYR A 102 -2.00 4.90 -1.13
C TYR A 102 -0.65 5.61 -1.24
N LYS A 103 -0.42 6.37 -2.33
CA LYS A 103 0.75 7.24 -2.44
C LYS A 103 0.79 8.22 -1.27
N ALA A 104 -0.27 8.98 -1.03
CA ALA A 104 -0.34 9.95 0.07
C ALA A 104 -0.09 9.29 1.44
N THR A 105 -0.70 8.13 1.69
CA THR A 105 -0.47 7.36 2.91
C THR A 105 1.00 7.00 3.10
N ILE A 106 1.68 6.54 2.06
CA ILE A 106 3.12 6.23 2.15
C ILE A 106 3.94 7.52 2.42
N GLU A 107 3.61 8.63 1.77
CA GLU A 107 4.27 9.93 1.98
C GLU A 107 4.13 10.42 3.42
N GLU A 108 2.95 10.26 4.02
CA GLU A 108 2.69 10.53 5.44
C GLU A 108 3.50 9.62 6.36
N ILE A 109 3.65 8.34 6.03
CA ILE A 109 4.48 7.41 6.80
C ILE A 109 5.96 7.84 6.76
N TYR A 110 6.50 8.21 5.58
CA TYR A 110 7.86 8.74 5.46
C TYR A 110 8.06 10.02 6.30
N THR A 111 7.10 10.94 6.23
CA THR A 111 7.11 12.18 7.01
C THR A 111 7.10 11.89 8.50
N SER A 112 6.25 10.95 8.94
CA SER A 112 6.15 10.51 10.35
C SER A 112 7.42 9.80 10.84
N MET A 113 8.16 9.14 9.93
CA MET A 113 9.48 8.58 10.22
C MET A 113 10.60 9.64 10.26
N GLY A 114 10.31 10.91 9.98
CA GLY A 114 11.33 11.97 9.85
C GLY A 114 12.24 11.77 8.65
N ARG A 115 11.75 11.12 7.58
CA ARG A 115 12.52 10.77 6.39
C ARG A 115 11.99 11.49 5.15
N PRO A 116 12.86 11.86 4.20
CA PRO A 116 12.41 12.42 2.93
C PRO A 116 11.69 11.35 2.12
N VAL A 117 10.58 11.74 1.49
CA VAL A 117 9.87 10.88 0.54
C VAL A 117 10.77 10.67 -0.69
N PRO A 118 11.10 9.42 -1.06
CA PRO A 118 11.94 9.17 -2.22
C PRO A 118 11.21 9.58 -3.50
N GLY A 119 11.74 10.52 -4.28
CA GLY A 119 11.20 10.92 -5.59
C GLY A 119 10.04 11.92 -5.58
N THR A 120 9.73 12.54 -4.43
CA THR A 120 9.02 13.83 -4.46
C THR A 120 10.01 14.88 -4.91
N GLU A 121 9.88 15.32 -6.16
CA GLU A 121 10.20 16.72 -6.44
C GLU A 121 9.37 17.54 -5.43
N PRO A 122 9.97 18.51 -4.70
CA PRO A 122 9.22 19.38 -3.81
C PRO A 122 8.00 19.92 -4.57
N PRO A 123 6.85 20.16 -3.92
CA PRO A 123 5.78 20.90 -4.56
C PRO A 123 6.41 22.20 -5.07
N GLY A 124 6.56 22.31 -6.39
CA GLY A 124 7.02 23.55 -7.01
C GLY A 124 6.16 24.68 -6.46
N PRO A 125 6.75 25.86 -6.17
CA PRO A 125 6.04 26.92 -5.48
C PRO A 125 4.72 27.18 -6.21
N ALA A 126 3.62 27.05 -5.47
CA ALA A 126 2.32 27.50 -5.93
C ALA A 126 2.51 28.95 -6.41
N LYS A 127 2.24 29.17 -7.70
CA LYS A 127 2.26 30.51 -8.30
C LYS A 127 1.09 31.34 -7.78
#